data_AF-A0A1Q7C4W4-F1
#
_entry.id   AF-A0A1Q7C4W4-F1
#
_cell.length_a   1.000
_cell.length_b   1.000
_cell.length_c   1.000
_cell.angle_alpha   90.00
_cell.angle_beta   90.00
_cell.angle_gamma   90.00
#
_symmetry.space_group_name_H-M   'P 1'
#
loop_
_entity.id
_entity.type
_entity.pdbx_description
1 polymer ?
#
loop_
_entity_poly.entity_id
_entity_poly.type
_entity_poly.pdbx_seq_one_letter_code
_entity_poly.pdbx_strand_id
1 'polypeptide(L)'
;MWHDSSGLPTGIAVAPLSGWPVDKLASVSKETFERCEETFTLGIGVGRTSEAPIRAMRDAIGVLRARLPGLRVYLGALGPQMLRLAGERFDGAALNWCSSEQVRWSRERVAAGARAAGRDPASIRIHEYVRVCVDDDETAARLAFAKMVMAYALARPGTDKTKGYRAHFARMGFDQALTDLELRRDRGASEDELARILPDELLRLVGYWGKPEGAREAFLRLAQGLDIAIVRLVPARRNDLAAARLAYRACSPRI
;
A
#
# COMPACT_ATOMS: atom_id res chain seq x y z
N MET A 1 17.56 -2.13 21.31
CA MET A 1 17.37 -1.56 19.96
C MET A 1 16.22 -0.56 19.98
N TRP A 2 16.02 0.29 18.96
CA TRP A 2 14.98 1.33 18.98
C TRP A 2 13.56 0.78 19.23
N HIS A 3 13.26 -0.43 18.74
CA HIS A 3 11.94 -1.05 18.89
C HIS A 3 11.60 -1.36 20.37
N ASP A 4 12.49 -2.05 21.10
CA ASP A 4 12.41 -2.27 22.56
C ASP A 4 12.10 -0.98 23.34
N SER A 5 12.82 0.11 23.05
CA SER A 5 12.64 1.39 23.75
C SER A 5 11.32 2.10 23.42
N SER A 6 10.71 1.76 22.29
CA SER A 6 9.49 2.42 21.81
C SER A 6 8.19 1.72 22.25
N GLY A 7 8.27 0.41 22.54
CA GLY A 7 7.09 -0.44 22.74
C GLY A 7 6.16 -0.55 21.53
N LEU A 8 6.58 -0.05 20.35
CA LEU A 8 5.76 -0.05 19.15
C LEU A 8 5.85 -1.40 18.43
N PRO A 9 4.72 -1.96 17.96
CA PRO A 9 4.73 -3.11 17.06
C PRO A 9 5.53 -2.79 15.79
N THR A 10 6.24 -3.79 15.28
CA THR A 10 7.03 -3.66 14.04
C THR A 10 6.56 -4.64 12.98
N GLY A 11 6.84 -4.35 11.71
CA GLY A 11 6.43 -5.21 10.62
C GLY A 11 7.03 -4.84 9.28
N ILE A 12 6.85 -5.74 8.32
CA ILE A 12 7.19 -5.52 6.91
C ILE A 12 5.87 -5.38 6.13
N ALA A 13 5.74 -4.38 5.27
CA ALA A 13 4.59 -4.25 4.36
C ALA A 13 5.07 -3.71 3.00
N VAL A 14 5.30 -4.53 1.97
CA VAL A 14 5.28 -6.01 1.97
C VAL A 14 6.58 -6.55 1.34
N ALA A 15 7.00 -7.75 1.73
CA ALA A 15 8.09 -8.48 1.08
C ALA A 15 7.58 -9.10 -0.25
N PRO A 16 8.15 -8.73 -1.41
CA PRO A 16 7.73 -9.29 -2.69
C PRO A 16 8.35 -10.67 -2.90
N LEU A 17 7.53 -11.71 -3.14
CA LEU A 17 8.04 -13.06 -3.39
C LEU A 17 8.91 -13.16 -4.65
N SER A 18 8.74 -12.26 -5.62
CA SER A 18 9.63 -12.17 -6.78
C SER A 18 11.09 -11.81 -6.41
N GLY A 19 11.35 -11.34 -5.20
CA GLY A 19 12.69 -11.05 -4.68
C GLY A 19 13.05 -11.81 -3.40
N TRP A 20 12.10 -12.53 -2.81
CA TRP A 20 12.25 -13.25 -1.54
C TRP A 20 11.66 -14.65 -1.67
N PRO A 21 12.50 -15.68 -1.90
CA PRO A 21 12.04 -17.07 -1.85
C PRO A 21 11.37 -17.37 -0.51
N VAL A 22 10.25 -18.11 -0.54
CA VAL A 22 9.41 -18.31 0.65
C VAL A 22 10.17 -18.96 1.81
N ASP A 23 11.10 -19.88 1.53
CA ASP A 23 11.88 -20.54 2.58
C ASP A 23 12.84 -19.59 3.29
N LYS A 24 13.47 -18.69 2.53
CA LYS A 24 14.32 -17.64 3.10
C LYS A 24 13.47 -16.66 3.90
N LEU A 25 12.29 -16.30 3.38
CA LEU A 25 11.37 -15.41 4.07
C LEU A 25 10.89 -16.02 5.38
N ALA A 26 10.55 -17.31 5.41
CA ALA A 26 10.17 -18.03 6.63
C ALA A 26 11.31 -18.06 7.65
N SER A 27 12.54 -18.34 7.22
CA SER A 27 13.70 -18.37 8.13
C SER A 27 13.96 -17.00 8.77
N VAL A 28 14.02 -15.94 7.97
CA VAL A 28 14.28 -14.57 8.47
C VAL A 28 13.10 -14.08 9.32
N SER A 29 11.87 -14.42 8.97
CA SER A 29 10.69 -14.03 9.73
C SER A 29 10.62 -14.73 11.08
N LYS A 30 11.10 -15.98 11.20
CA LYS A 30 11.20 -16.69 12.48
C LYS A 30 12.10 -15.93 13.45
N GLU A 31 13.34 -15.67 13.03
CA GLU A 31 14.33 -14.96 13.85
C GLU A 31 13.84 -13.55 14.22
N THR A 32 13.19 -12.85 13.29
CA THR A 32 12.63 -11.52 13.54
C THR A 32 11.47 -11.57 14.54
N PHE A 33 10.59 -12.56 14.42
CA PHE A 33 9.44 -12.75 15.31
C PHE A 33 9.88 -13.04 16.74
N GLU A 34 10.87 -13.91 16.93
CA GLU A 34 11.48 -14.20 18.24
C GLU A 34 12.14 -12.96 18.85
N ARG A 35 12.87 -12.17 18.04
CA ARG A 35 13.53 -10.94 18.51
C ARG A 35 12.57 -9.81 18.87
N CYS A 36 11.39 -9.78 18.27
CA CYS A 36 10.37 -8.77 18.52
C CYS A 36 9.34 -9.22 19.56
N GLU A 37 9.68 -10.19 20.42
CA GLU A 37 8.77 -10.73 21.45
C GLU A 37 7.39 -11.10 20.89
N GLU A 38 7.38 -11.72 19.70
CA GLU A 38 6.16 -12.19 19.01
C GLU A 38 5.18 -11.07 18.58
N THR A 39 5.64 -9.81 18.53
CA THR A 39 4.84 -8.66 18.08
C THR A 39 4.99 -8.34 16.59
N PHE A 40 5.90 -9.02 15.90
CA PHE A 40 6.21 -8.75 14.49
C PHE A 40 5.08 -9.18 13.54
N THR A 41 4.78 -8.34 12.55
CA THR A 41 3.82 -8.63 11.47
C THR A 41 4.51 -8.72 10.11
N LEU A 42 4.28 -9.82 9.39
CA LEU A 42 4.83 -10.05 8.05
C LEU A 42 3.78 -9.76 6.97
N GLY A 43 3.97 -8.71 6.20
CA GLY A 43 3.27 -8.49 4.94
C GLY A 43 4.01 -9.14 3.78
N ILE A 44 3.32 -9.92 2.96
CA ILE A 44 3.85 -10.50 1.72
C ILE A 44 3.05 -10.03 0.51
N GLY A 45 3.71 -10.00 -0.66
CA GLY A 45 3.05 -9.70 -1.92
C GLY A 45 3.69 -10.45 -3.07
N VAL A 46 2.96 -10.51 -4.19
CA VAL A 46 3.42 -11.29 -5.36
C VAL A 46 4.61 -10.63 -6.08
N GLY A 47 4.82 -9.34 -5.87
CA GLY A 47 5.89 -8.59 -6.52
C GLY A 47 5.69 -8.51 -8.04
N ARG A 48 6.73 -8.87 -8.81
CA ARG A 48 6.71 -8.85 -10.28
C ARG A 48 6.16 -10.14 -10.91
N THR A 49 5.74 -11.12 -10.10
CA THR A 49 5.23 -12.39 -10.61
C THR A 49 3.86 -12.19 -11.27
N SER A 50 3.78 -12.45 -12.57
CA SER A 50 2.56 -12.31 -13.38
C SER A 50 1.84 -13.63 -13.64
N GLU A 51 2.57 -14.76 -13.60
CA GLU A 51 2.02 -16.08 -13.82
C GLU A 51 1.40 -16.64 -12.53
N ALA A 52 0.13 -17.08 -12.63
CA ALA A 52 -0.64 -17.68 -11.55
C ALA A 52 -0.46 -17.01 -10.15
N PRO A 53 -0.56 -15.67 -10.03
CA PRO A 53 -0.18 -14.95 -8.80
C PRO A 53 -1.01 -15.38 -7.58
N ILE A 54 -2.28 -15.75 -7.79
CA ILE A 54 -3.17 -16.25 -6.74
C ILE A 54 -2.68 -17.61 -6.20
N ARG A 55 -2.22 -18.51 -7.07
CA ARG A 55 -1.67 -19.81 -6.68
C ARG A 55 -0.38 -19.61 -5.88
N ALA A 56 0.54 -18.78 -6.39
CA ALA A 56 1.79 -18.48 -5.70
C ALA A 56 1.57 -17.95 -4.27
N MET A 57 0.60 -17.04 -4.06
CA MET A 57 0.26 -16.55 -2.72
C MET A 57 -0.39 -17.60 -1.84
N ARG A 58 -1.23 -18.47 -2.41
CA ARG A 58 -1.85 -19.58 -1.67
C ARG A 58 -0.82 -20.60 -1.20
N ASP A 59 0.16 -20.93 -2.03
CA ASP A 59 1.20 -21.88 -1.69
C ASP A 59 2.14 -21.28 -0.63
N ALA A 60 2.52 -20.00 -0.80
CA ALA A 60 3.39 -19.31 0.13
C ALA A 60 2.80 -19.20 1.55
N ILE A 61 1.52 -18.85 1.68
CA ILE A 61 0.88 -18.81 3.01
C ILE A 61 0.78 -20.21 3.62
N GLY A 62 0.61 -21.26 2.82
CA GLY A 62 0.66 -22.64 3.30
C GLY A 62 2.00 -22.98 3.95
N VAL A 63 3.10 -22.67 3.26
CA VAL A 63 4.46 -22.87 3.80
C VAL A 63 4.69 -22.04 5.07
N LEU A 64 4.33 -20.76 5.06
CA LEU A 64 4.51 -19.88 6.21
C LEU A 64 3.70 -20.36 7.43
N ARG A 65 2.46 -20.78 7.25
CA ARG A 65 1.62 -21.29 8.35
C ARG A 65 2.14 -22.58 8.95
N ALA A 66 2.64 -23.49 8.12
CA ALA A 66 3.22 -24.74 8.61
C ALA A 66 4.47 -24.51 9.46
N ARG A 67 5.28 -23.50 9.11
CA ARG A 67 6.54 -23.20 9.80
C ARG A 67 6.41 -22.21 10.94
N LEU A 68 5.42 -21.31 10.89
CA LEU A 68 5.25 -20.15 11.76
C LEU A 68 3.76 -19.93 12.12
N PRO A 69 3.13 -20.86 12.86
CA PRO A 69 1.68 -20.83 13.11
C PRO A 69 1.21 -19.57 13.85
N GLY A 70 2.04 -18.99 14.73
CA GLY A 70 1.72 -17.78 15.50
C GLY A 70 2.02 -16.45 14.81
N LEU A 71 2.74 -16.45 13.68
CA LEU A 71 3.13 -15.20 13.01
C LEU A 71 1.93 -14.56 12.30
N ARG A 72 1.71 -13.26 12.53
CA ARG A 72 0.69 -12.51 11.78
C ARG A 72 1.16 -12.27 10.34
N VAL A 73 0.40 -12.76 9.35
CA VAL A 73 0.73 -12.62 7.92
C VAL A 73 -0.35 -11.84 7.17
N TYR A 74 0.05 -10.73 6.55
CA TYR A 74 -0.81 -9.85 5.76
C TYR A 74 -0.51 -10.04 4.26
N LEU A 75 -1.55 -9.92 3.43
CA LEU A 75 -1.43 -10.01 1.98
C LEU A 75 -1.55 -8.64 1.31
N GLY A 76 -0.55 -8.25 0.52
CA GLY A 76 -0.66 -7.16 -0.43
C GLY A 76 -1.75 -7.43 -1.46
N ALA A 77 -2.88 -6.74 -1.37
CA ALA A 77 -4.08 -7.07 -2.13
C ALA A 77 -4.82 -5.83 -2.63
N LEU A 78 -5.06 -5.76 -3.95
CA LEU A 78 -5.81 -4.66 -4.58
C LEU A 78 -6.89 -5.15 -5.55
N GLY A 79 -6.63 -6.29 -6.21
CA GLY A 79 -7.58 -6.92 -7.12
C GLY A 79 -8.59 -7.80 -6.38
N PRO A 80 -9.78 -8.04 -6.94
CA PRO A 80 -10.87 -8.74 -6.26
C PRO A 80 -10.51 -10.17 -5.85
N GLN A 81 -9.74 -10.89 -6.69
CA GLN A 81 -9.28 -12.24 -6.36
C GLN A 81 -8.27 -12.25 -5.19
N MET A 82 -7.34 -11.29 -5.17
CA MET A 82 -6.34 -11.19 -4.11
C MET A 82 -6.98 -10.78 -2.78
N LEU A 83 -7.98 -9.90 -2.82
CA LEU A 83 -8.74 -9.49 -1.64
C LEU A 83 -9.56 -10.64 -1.05
N ARG A 84 -10.22 -11.45 -1.88
CA ARG A 84 -10.87 -12.69 -1.41
C ARG A 84 -9.87 -13.64 -0.79
N LEU A 85 -8.72 -13.86 -1.45
CA LEU A 85 -7.65 -14.71 -0.90
C LEU A 85 -7.16 -14.21 0.47
N ALA A 86 -7.03 -12.89 0.66
CA ALA A 86 -6.65 -12.31 1.95
C ALA A 86 -7.65 -12.73 3.05
N GLY A 87 -8.95 -12.61 2.79
CA GLY A 87 -10.00 -13.07 3.71
C GLY A 87 -9.97 -14.57 3.96
N GLU A 88 -9.72 -15.37 2.92
CA GLU A 88 -9.71 -16.83 3.04
C GLU A 88 -8.56 -17.34 3.93
N ARG A 89 -7.35 -16.74 3.85
CA ARG A 89 -6.12 -17.39 4.37
C ARG A 89 -5.18 -16.52 5.18
N PHE A 90 -5.34 -15.20 5.19
CA PHE A 90 -4.42 -14.27 5.82
C PHE A 90 -5.01 -13.64 7.09
N ASP A 91 -4.19 -13.03 7.93
CA ASP A 91 -4.67 -12.29 9.12
C ASP A 91 -5.04 -10.85 8.79
N GLY A 92 -4.63 -10.39 7.60
CA GLY A 92 -5.00 -9.08 7.12
C GLY A 92 -4.71 -8.84 5.65
N ALA A 93 -5.26 -7.74 5.16
CA ALA A 93 -5.00 -7.21 3.83
C ALA A 93 -4.18 -5.91 3.95
N ALA A 94 -3.09 -5.86 3.19
CA ALA A 94 -2.26 -4.67 3.01
C ALA A 94 -2.70 -3.97 1.72
N LEU A 95 -3.44 -2.88 1.88
CA LEU A 95 -3.90 -2.03 0.78
C LEU A 95 -2.85 -0.95 0.48
N ASN A 96 -3.01 -0.32 -0.69
CA ASN A 96 -2.12 0.74 -1.14
C ASN A 96 -2.82 1.59 -2.20
N TRP A 97 -2.80 2.92 -2.04
CA TRP A 97 -3.40 3.88 -2.96
C TRP A 97 -4.93 3.77 -3.10
N CYS A 98 -5.64 3.44 -2.02
CA CYS A 98 -7.10 3.42 -2.01
C CYS A 98 -7.66 4.76 -1.52
N SER A 99 -8.79 5.17 -2.10
CA SER A 99 -9.72 6.07 -1.44
C SER A 99 -10.45 5.34 -0.29
N SER A 100 -11.11 6.07 0.60
CA SER A 100 -11.96 5.48 1.64
C SER A 100 -13.12 4.64 1.06
N GLU A 101 -13.64 5.01 -0.11
CA GLU A 101 -14.62 4.20 -0.85
C GLU A 101 -13.99 2.89 -1.34
N GLN A 102 -12.79 2.95 -1.89
CA GLN A 102 -12.06 1.78 -2.36
C GLN A 102 -11.63 0.87 -1.19
N VAL A 103 -11.36 1.42 0.01
CA VAL A 103 -11.18 0.65 1.25
C VAL A 103 -12.45 -0.12 1.61
N ARG A 104 -13.62 0.52 1.56
CA ARG A 104 -14.93 -0.12 1.82
C ARG A 104 -15.19 -1.26 0.84
N TRP A 105 -15.01 -0.99 -0.46
CA TRP A 105 -15.12 -2.00 -1.53
C TRP A 105 -14.16 -3.19 -1.32
N SER A 106 -12.96 -2.91 -0.80
CA SER A 106 -11.96 -3.94 -0.51
C SER A 106 -12.36 -4.78 0.69
N ARG A 107 -12.87 -4.14 1.76
CA ARG A 107 -13.37 -4.79 2.98
C ARG A 107 -14.48 -5.77 2.69
N GLU A 108 -15.42 -5.45 1.80
CA GLU A 108 -16.50 -6.37 1.39
C GLU A 108 -15.96 -7.65 0.75
N ARG A 109 -14.93 -7.55 -0.10
CA ARG A 109 -14.32 -8.71 -0.78
C ARG A 109 -13.50 -9.56 0.18
N VAL A 110 -12.78 -8.92 1.10
CA VAL A 110 -12.08 -9.60 2.19
C VAL A 110 -13.10 -10.34 3.06
N ALA A 111 -14.19 -9.69 3.46
CA ALA A 111 -15.25 -10.32 4.25
C ALA A 111 -15.90 -11.51 3.52
N ALA A 112 -16.14 -11.39 2.21
CA ALA A 112 -16.68 -12.49 1.41
C ALA A 112 -15.72 -13.70 1.40
N GLY A 113 -14.41 -13.47 1.24
CA GLY A 113 -13.39 -14.52 1.32
C GLY A 113 -13.33 -15.18 2.69
N ALA A 114 -13.40 -14.40 3.77
CA ALA A 114 -13.41 -14.92 5.13
C ALA A 114 -14.63 -15.81 5.39
N ARG A 115 -15.84 -15.34 5.04
CA ARG A 115 -17.08 -16.12 5.18
C ARG A 115 -17.04 -17.42 4.40
N ALA A 116 -16.56 -17.38 3.16
CA ALA A 116 -16.43 -18.58 2.32
C ALA A 116 -15.47 -19.63 2.94
N ALA A 117 -14.50 -19.20 3.74
CA ALA A 117 -13.58 -20.06 4.46
C ALA A 117 -14.04 -20.40 5.91
N GLY A 118 -15.27 -20.01 6.30
CA GLY A 118 -15.77 -20.24 7.66
C GLY A 118 -15.08 -19.41 8.75
N ARG A 119 -14.44 -18.29 8.38
CA ARG A 119 -13.72 -17.39 9.29
C ARG A 119 -14.57 -16.16 9.59
N ASP A 120 -14.36 -15.56 10.76
CA ASP A 120 -14.95 -14.28 11.11
C ASP A 120 -14.32 -13.14 10.27
N PRO A 121 -15.11 -12.40 9.46
CA PRO A 121 -14.60 -11.22 8.75
C PRO A 121 -13.92 -10.17 9.63
N ALA A 122 -14.36 -10.02 10.89
CA ALA A 122 -13.80 -9.01 11.80
C ALA A 122 -12.39 -9.38 12.28
N SER A 123 -11.98 -10.65 12.17
CA SER A 123 -10.62 -11.07 12.50
C SER A 123 -9.59 -10.66 11.43
N ILE A 124 -10.03 -10.19 10.26
CA ILE A 124 -9.14 -9.83 9.15
C ILE A 124 -8.91 -8.32 9.15
N ARG A 125 -7.72 -7.91 9.59
CA ARG A 125 -7.36 -6.48 9.71
C ARG A 125 -7.01 -5.90 8.35
N ILE A 126 -7.40 -4.66 8.09
CA ILE A 126 -7.07 -3.93 6.86
C ILE A 126 -6.17 -2.74 7.19
N HIS A 127 -4.97 -2.74 6.61
CA HIS A 127 -4.06 -1.60 6.73
C HIS A 127 -3.74 -0.97 5.38
N GLU A 128 -3.31 0.28 5.42
CA GLU A 128 -2.85 0.99 4.24
C GLU A 128 -1.74 2.00 4.54
N TYR A 129 -0.84 2.17 3.58
CA TYR A 129 0.00 3.36 3.49
C TYR A 129 -0.75 4.54 2.90
N VAL A 130 -1.19 5.45 3.77
CA VAL A 130 -1.69 6.76 3.34
C VAL A 130 -0.50 7.66 3.09
N ARG A 131 -0.28 8.00 1.82
CA ARG A 131 0.87 8.83 1.45
C ARG A 131 0.60 10.31 1.66
N VAL A 132 1.58 10.97 2.24
CA VAL A 132 1.56 12.41 2.49
C VAL A 132 2.85 13.05 1.98
N CYS A 133 2.73 14.16 1.28
CA CYS A 133 3.84 15.03 0.87
C CYS A 133 3.60 16.41 1.48
N VAL A 134 4.22 16.66 2.63
CA VAL A 134 4.04 17.92 3.37
C VAL A 134 5.24 18.82 3.11
N ASP A 135 5.01 20.00 2.55
CA ASP A 135 6.03 21.02 2.24
C ASP A 135 5.39 22.41 2.21
N ASP A 136 6.14 23.45 2.59
CA ASP A 136 5.68 24.84 2.46
C ASP A 136 5.58 25.27 0.98
N ASP A 137 6.40 24.66 0.11
CA ASP A 137 6.28 24.78 -1.35
C ASP A 137 5.28 23.75 -1.88
N GLU A 138 4.02 24.17 -1.96
CA GLU A 138 2.93 23.32 -2.47
C GLU A 138 3.17 22.82 -3.90
N THR A 139 3.87 23.60 -4.74
CA THR A 139 4.16 23.21 -6.12
C THR A 139 5.15 22.05 -6.14
N ALA A 140 6.21 22.14 -5.33
CA ALA A 140 7.16 21.05 -5.17
C ALA A 140 6.50 19.81 -4.56
N ALA A 141 5.66 19.98 -3.53
CA ALA A 141 4.93 18.88 -2.90
C ALA A 141 4.02 18.16 -3.90
N ARG A 142 3.22 18.92 -4.66
CA ARG A 142 2.34 18.40 -5.71
C ARG A 142 3.13 17.61 -6.74
N LEU A 143 4.21 18.18 -7.27
CA LEU A 143 5.01 17.55 -8.32
C LEU A 143 5.65 16.23 -7.84
N ALA A 144 6.23 16.22 -6.64
CA ALA A 144 6.82 15.02 -6.06
C ALA A 144 5.77 13.93 -5.79
N PHE A 145 4.61 14.33 -5.27
CA PHE A 145 3.50 13.41 -5.04
C PHE A 145 2.95 12.82 -6.34
N ALA A 146 2.79 13.65 -7.38
CA ALA A 146 2.37 13.20 -8.71
C ALA A 146 3.33 12.16 -9.30
N LYS A 147 4.65 12.40 -9.24
CA LYS A 147 5.66 11.42 -9.66
C LYS A 147 5.55 10.10 -8.90
N MET A 148 5.34 10.18 -7.59
CA MET A 148 5.15 8.99 -6.76
C MET A 148 3.89 8.22 -7.17
N VAL A 149 2.78 8.89 -7.48
CA VAL A 149 1.56 8.23 -8.00
C VAL A 149 1.82 7.57 -9.35
N MET A 150 2.42 8.28 -10.30
CA MET A 150 2.69 7.78 -11.66
C MET A 150 3.54 6.51 -11.66
N ALA A 151 4.51 6.41 -10.74
CA ALA A 151 5.37 5.24 -10.60
C ALA A 151 4.59 3.92 -10.34
N TYR A 152 3.35 4.02 -9.84
CA TYR A 152 2.45 2.89 -9.66
C TYR A 152 1.33 2.87 -10.70
N ALA A 153 0.80 4.04 -11.05
CA ALA A 153 -0.42 4.15 -11.83
C ALA A 153 -0.22 3.89 -13.32
N LEU A 154 0.91 4.29 -13.90
CA LEU A 154 1.13 4.18 -15.35
C LEU A 154 1.65 2.79 -15.74
N ALA A 155 0.98 2.15 -16.69
CA ALA A 155 1.43 0.91 -17.29
C ALA A 155 2.60 1.16 -18.26
N ARG A 156 3.55 0.22 -18.29
CA ARG A 156 4.60 0.19 -19.32
C ARG A 156 4.03 -0.45 -20.60
N PRO A 157 4.60 -0.14 -21.78
CA PRO A 157 4.22 -0.81 -23.03
C PRO A 157 4.24 -2.34 -22.87
N GLY A 158 3.22 -3.01 -23.41
CA GLY A 158 3.04 -4.47 -23.30
C GLY A 158 2.48 -4.98 -21.97
N THR A 159 2.21 -4.11 -20.98
CA THR A 159 1.58 -4.52 -19.72
C THR A 159 0.06 -4.64 -19.87
N ASP A 160 -0.52 -5.72 -19.37
CA ASP A 160 -1.97 -5.89 -19.27
C ASP A 160 -2.58 -4.89 -18.27
N LYS A 161 -3.28 -3.87 -18.80
CA LYS A 161 -3.87 -2.78 -18.02
C LYS A 161 -5.06 -3.22 -17.16
N THR A 162 -5.60 -4.42 -17.38
CA THR A 162 -6.71 -4.98 -16.58
C THR A 162 -6.25 -5.62 -15.27
N LYS A 163 -4.93 -5.61 -15.00
CA LYS A 163 -4.32 -6.18 -13.80
C LYS A 163 -3.54 -5.16 -12.97
N GLY A 164 -3.18 -5.55 -11.75
CA GLY A 164 -2.27 -4.81 -10.88
C GLY A 164 -2.75 -3.40 -10.51
N TYR A 165 -1.79 -2.49 -10.32
CA TYR A 165 -2.05 -1.09 -9.98
C TYR A 165 -2.80 -0.34 -11.08
N ARG A 166 -2.47 -0.58 -12.36
CA ARG A 166 -3.14 0.12 -13.46
C ARG A 166 -4.66 -0.10 -13.46
N ALA A 167 -5.09 -1.35 -13.24
CA ALA A 167 -6.50 -1.68 -13.10
C ALA A 167 -7.13 -1.16 -11.81
N HIS A 168 -6.32 -1.01 -10.76
CA HIS A 168 -6.78 -0.45 -9.49
C HIS A 168 -7.14 1.03 -9.64
N PHE A 169 -6.27 1.84 -10.27
CA PHE A 169 -6.60 3.23 -10.58
C PHE A 169 -7.73 3.35 -11.61
N ALA A 170 -7.83 2.44 -12.58
CA ALA A 170 -8.96 2.38 -13.50
C ALA A 170 -10.30 2.14 -12.76
N ARG A 171 -10.32 1.24 -11.76
CA ARG A 171 -11.51 1.01 -10.92
C ARG A 171 -11.96 2.25 -10.14
N MET A 172 -11.02 3.15 -9.84
CA MET A 172 -11.32 4.44 -9.19
C MET A 172 -11.66 5.55 -10.19
N GLY A 173 -11.85 5.24 -11.48
CA GLY A 173 -12.33 6.18 -12.49
C GLY A 173 -11.25 6.84 -13.36
N PHE A 174 -9.96 6.51 -13.18
CA PHE A 174 -8.87 7.22 -13.86
C PHE A 174 -8.35 6.54 -15.12
N ASP A 175 -9.09 5.61 -15.72
CA ASP A 175 -8.58 4.83 -16.86
C ASP A 175 -8.23 5.71 -18.07
N GLN A 176 -9.10 6.65 -18.42
CA GLN A 176 -8.90 7.54 -19.55
C GLN A 176 -7.72 8.51 -19.29
N ALA A 177 -7.68 9.13 -18.12
CA ALA A 177 -6.61 10.05 -17.73
C ALA A 177 -5.23 9.36 -17.78
N LEU A 178 -5.11 8.16 -17.21
CA LEU A 178 -3.85 7.40 -17.23
C LEU A 178 -3.48 6.93 -18.65
N THR A 179 -4.46 6.59 -19.49
CA THR A 179 -4.21 6.24 -20.89
C THR A 179 -3.66 7.43 -21.69
N ASP A 180 -4.20 8.64 -21.50
CA ASP A 180 -3.67 9.84 -22.14
C ASP A 180 -2.21 10.12 -21.72
N LEU A 181 -1.90 10.00 -20.44
CA LEU A 181 -0.53 10.18 -19.94
C LEU A 181 0.44 9.15 -20.49
N GLU A 182 0.02 7.88 -20.59
CA GLU A 182 0.82 6.82 -21.21
C GLU A 182 1.09 7.14 -22.69
N LEU A 183 0.09 7.61 -23.45
CA LEU A 183 0.27 8.00 -24.85
C LEU A 183 1.24 9.19 -25.00
N ARG A 184 1.17 10.19 -24.12
CA ARG A 184 2.10 11.32 -24.11
C ARG A 184 3.52 10.89 -23.78
N ARG A 185 3.70 10.04 -22.77
CA ARG A 185 4.99 9.45 -22.43
C ARG A 185 5.58 8.72 -23.64
N ASP A 186 4.78 7.91 -24.31
CA ASP A 186 5.23 7.10 -25.45
C ASP A 186 5.56 7.98 -26.68
N ARG A 187 5.08 9.23 -26.71
CA ARG A 187 5.46 10.28 -27.68
C ARG A 187 6.65 11.15 -27.23
N GLY A 188 7.27 10.84 -26.09
CA GLY A 188 8.48 11.51 -25.61
C GLY A 188 8.27 12.58 -24.54
N ALA A 189 7.06 12.74 -23.98
CA ALA A 189 6.86 13.65 -22.85
C ALA A 189 7.68 13.19 -21.63
N SER A 190 8.35 14.15 -20.99
CA SER A 190 9.12 13.93 -19.78
C SER A 190 8.25 13.61 -18.56
N GLU A 191 8.83 12.97 -17.54
CA GLU A 191 8.13 12.71 -16.28
C GLU A 191 7.59 14.00 -15.63
N ASP A 192 8.33 15.10 -15.72
CA ASP A 192 7.92 16.40 -15.18
C ASP A 192 6.70 16.97 -15.91
N GLU A 193 6.66 16.86 -17.23
CA GLU A 193 5.51 17.30 -18.02
C GLU A 193 4.27 16.49 -17.65
N LEU A 194 4.38 15.16 -17.55
CA LEU A 194 3.28 14.27 -17.14
C LEU A 194 2.82 14.55 -15.71
N ALA A 195 3.76 14.74 -14.79
CA ALA A 195 3.45 15.05 -13.39
C ALA A 195 2.68 16.36 -13.24
N ARG A 196 2.97 17.37 -14.07
CA ARG A 196 2.24 18.65 -14.05
C ARG A 196 0.78 18.48 -14.47
N ILE A 197 0.49 17.64 -15.46
CA ILE A 197 -0.86 17.47 -16.02
C ILE A 197 -1.68 16.34 -15.39
N LEU A 198 -1.08 15.53 -14.51
CA LEU A 198 -1.81 14.50 -13.75
C LEU A 198 -2.95 15.16 -12.93
N PRO A 199 -4.20 14.66 -12.98
CA PRO A 199 -5.33 15.33 -12.35
C PRO A 199 -5.19 15.43 -10.82
N ASP A 200 -5.46 16.63 -10.28
CA ASP A 200 -5.44 16.86 -8.83
C ASP A 200 -6.51 16.04 -8.09
N GLU A 201 -7.64 15.78 -8.73
CA GLU A 201 -8.68 14.90 -8.21
C GLU A 201 -8.12 13.51 -7.88
N LEU A 202 -7.32 12.92 -8.79
CA LEU A 202 -6.66 11.65 -8.55
C LEU A 202 -5.72 11.76 -7.35
N LEU A 203 -4.87 12.80 -7.33
CA LEU A 203 -3.88 12.98 -6.26
C LEU A 203 -4.53 13.13 -4.88
N ARG A 204 -5.60 13.93 -4.79
CA ARG A 204 -6.34 14.17 -3.55
C ARG A 204 -7.18 12.96 -3.12
N LEU A 205 -7.58 12.12 -4.07
CA LEU A 205 -8.35 10.91 -3.78
C LEU A 205 -7.51 9.84 -3.05
N VAL A 206 -6.21 9.74 -3.35
CA VAL A 206 -5.34 8.64 -2.86
C VAL A 206 -4.24 9.09 -1.89
N GLY A 207 -4.23 10.36 -1.50
CA GLY A 207 -3.26 10.88 -0.54
C GLY A 207 -3.37 12.38 -0.32
N TYR A 208 -2.34 12.94 0.32
CA TYR A 208 -2.26 14.37 0.62
C TYR A 208 -0.96 14.96 0.09
N TRP A 209 -1.05 16.15 -0.50
CA TRP A 209 0.09 17.02 -0.76
C TRP A 209 -0.27 18.46 -0.36
N GLY A 210 0.72 19.22 0.05
CA GLY A 210 0.58 20.64 0.38
C GLY A 210 1.23 21.00 1.71
N LYS A 211 0.78 22.11 2.29
CA LYS A 211 1.31 22.66 3.53
C LYS A 211 1.00 21.77 4.75
N PRO A 212 1.61 22.03 5.92
CA PRO A 212 1.28 21.31 7.15
C PRO A 212 -0.20 21.44 7.54
N GLU A 213 -0.81 22.60 7.25
CA GLU A 213 -2.21 22.87 7.56
C GLU A 213 -3.14 21.96 6.74
N GLY A 214 -3.98 21.20 7.44
CA GLY A 214 -4.95 20.29 6.82
C GLY A 214 -4.41 18.89 6.49
N ALA A 215 -3.10 18.63 6.65
CA ALA A 215 -2.52 17.29 6.44
C ALA A 215 -3.18 16.23 7.34
N ARG A 216 -3.38 16.55 8.63
CA ARG A 216 -4.08 15.69 9.58
C ARG A 216 -5.50 15.36 9.15
N GLU A 217 -6.27 16.38 8.78
CA GLU A 217 -7.67 16.19 8.41
C GLU A 217 -7.79 15.36 7.14
N ALA A 218 -6.92 15.60 6.16
CA ALA A 218 -6.84 14.77 4.96
C ALA A 218 -6.46 13.32 5.29
N PHE A 219 -5.44 13.10 6.13
CA PHE A 219 -5.04 11.77 6.57
C PHE A 219 -6.19 11.04 7.27
N LEU A 220 -6.91 11.69 8.18
CA LEU A 220 -8.06 11.08 8.87
C LEU A 220 -9.22 10.75 7.94
N ARG A 221 -9.48 11.59 6.92
CA ARG A 221 -10.49 11.28 5.89
C ARG A 221 -10.09 10.05 5.07
N LEU A 222 -8.82 9.97 4.66
CA LEU A 222 -8.28 8.83 3.91
C LEU A 222 -8.21 7.56 4.76
N ALA A 223 -8.04 7.70 6.08
CA ALA A 223 -7.96 6.59 7.01
C ALA A 223 -9.31 5.91 7.32
N GLN A 224 -10.43 6.49 6.87
CA GLN A 224 -11.75 5.96 7.16
C GLN A 224 -11.92 4.51 6.68
N GLY A 225 -12.37 3.65 7.59
CA GLY A 225 -12.60 2.23 7.31
C GLY A 225 -11.34 1.36 7.38
N LEU A 226 -10.16 1.92 7.64
CA LEU A 226 -8.95 1.15 7.93
C LEU A 226 -8.90 0.74 9.41
N ASP A 227 -8.29 -0.41 9.65
CA ASP A 227 -7.96 -0.89 10.98
C ASP A 227 -6.63 -0.31 11.48
N ILE A 228 -5.70 -0.06 10.55
CA ILE A 228 -4.39 0.53 10.80
C ILE A 228 -4.07 1.46 9.62
N ALA A 229 -4.03 2.77 9.87
CA ALA A 229 -3.60 3.75 8.88
C ALA A 229 -2.14 4.14 9.13
N ILE A 230 -1.29 3.97 8.12
CA ILE A 230 0.15 4.22 8.24
C ILE A 230 0.51 5.45 7.42
N VAL A 231 1.07 6.47 8.07
CA VAL A 231 1.61 7.65 7.38
C VAL A 231 2.84 7.22 6.57
N ARG A 232 2.76 7.32 5.24
CA ARG A 232 3.89 7.06 4.34
C ARG A 232 4.39 8.38 3.74
N LEU A 233 5.55 8.82 4.19
CA LEU A 233 6.16 10.05 3.68
C LEU A 233 6.54 9.92 2.19
N VAL A 234 6.16 10.94 1.42
CA VAL A 234 6.74 11.26 0.12
C VAL A 234 7.46 12.59 0.30
N PRO A 235 8.80 12.62 0.32
CA PRO A 235 9.51 13.88 0.50
C PRO A 235 9.51 14.66 -0.83
N ALA A 236 9.29 15.98 -0.77
CA ALA A 236 9.34 16.83 -1.95
C ALA A 236 10.76 16.89 -2.55
N ARG A 237 11.78 16.74 -1.69
CA ARG A 237 13.21 16.78 -2.03
C ARG A 237 13.92 15.55 -1.47
N ARG A 238 14.99 15.08 -2.14
CA ARG A 238 15.73 13.89 -1.68
C ARG A 238 16.46 14.16 -0.37
N ASN A 239 16.53 13.14 0.49
CA ASN A 239 17.24 13.18 1.78
C ASN A 239 16.80 14.31 2.73
N ASP A 240 15.52 14.71 2.66
CA ASP A 240 14.97 15.78 3.46
C ASP A 240 14.42 15.27 4.81
N LEU A 241 15.26 15.29 5.85
CA LEU A 241 14.86 14.92 7.20
C LEU A 241 13.87 15.93 7.81
N ALA A 242 13.92 17.19 7.38
CA ALA A 242 13.00 18.21 7.86
C ALA A 242 11.57 17.91 7.37
N ALA A 243 11.41 17.52 6.10
CA ALA A 243 10.13 17.07 5.56
C ALA A 243 9.56 15.85 6.33
N ALA A 244 10.42 14.92 6.74
CA ALA A 244 9.99 13.77 7.56
C ALA A 244 9.46 14.20 8.93
N ARG A 245 10.16 15.11 9.62
CA ARG A 245 9.72 15.67 10.90
C ARG A 245 8.44 16.50 10.75
N LEU A 246 8.32 17.25 9.65
CA LEU A 246 7.16 18.07 9.35
C LEU A 246 5.92 17.21 9.15
N ALA A 247 5.98 16.18 8.29
CA ALA A 247 4.88 15.24 8.08
C ALA A 247 4.51 14.49 9.38
N TYR A 248 5.50 14.06 10.17
CA TYR A 248 5.25 13.43 11.47
C TYR A 248 4.45 14.35 12.40
N ARG A 249 4.86 15.62 12.55
CA ARG A 249 4.15 16.60 13.39
C ARG A 249 2.77 16.94 12.83
N ALA A 250 2.68 17.17 11.52
CA ALA A 250 1.45 17.59 10.86
C ALA A 250 0.36 16.51 10.89
N CYS A 251 0.74 15.22 10.89
CA CYS A 251 -0.21 14.10 10.95
C CYS A 251 -0.42 13.53 12.37
N SER A 252 0.25 14.08 13.39
CA SER A 252 0.20 13.54 14.75
C SER A 252 -1.23 13.58 15.33
N PRO A 253 -1.63 12.59 16.16
CA PRO A 253 -2.85 12.67 16.95
C PRO A 253 -2.84 13.94 17.83
N ARG A 254 -4.01 14.54 18.05
CA ARG A 254 -4.14 15.54 19.12
C ARG A 254 -4.24 14.74 20.42
N ILE A 255 -3.31 14.99 21.34
CA ILE A 255 -3.35 14.49 22.72
C ILE A 255 -4.35 15.34 23.50
#